data_AF-A0A6P1D9H1-F1
#
_entry.id   AF-A0A6P1D9H1-F1
#
_cell.length_a   1.000
_cell.length_b   1.000
_cell.length_c   1.000
_cell.angle_alpha   90.00
_cell.angle_beta   90.00
_cell.angle_gamma   90.00
#
_symmetry.space_group_name_H-M   'P 1'
#
loop_
_entity.id
_entity.type
_entity.pdbx_description
1 polymer ?
#
loop_
_entity_poly.entity_id
_entity_poly.type
_entity_poly.pdbx_seq_one_letter_code
_entity_poly.pdbx_strand_id
1 'polypeptide(L)'
;MTIREPVRRVGVAICAVAAVAACTTTTEGHPTPLDQPPTTTESGLPEPRPEPPLRPGIHPVVVHNCDYDGGYEVTEKRNPDAGAEVDVHDIEVYQTRSDHSIDHHPLGAADVYVHNTTRPQVLVLSAYEPTLWRVHSDPGVRIPLVVLNSGENDVSGVPDDIEVVTENNWSALPDRRLAELADKPRTSETYCYDASLFSIRP
;
A
#
# COMPACT_ATOMS: atom_id res chain seq x y z
N MET A 1 43.67 -23.31 8.97
CA MET A 1 43.25 -24.05 10.18
C MET A 1 41.73 -24.01 10.18
N THR A 2 41.12 -25.11 9.76
CA THR A 2 39.69 -25.23 9.44
C THR A 2 38.95 -25.71 10.67
N ILE A 3 37.87 -25.04 11.08
CA ILE A 3 36.91 -25.62 12.02
C ILE A 3 35.50 -25.44 11.43
N ARG A 4 34.88 -26.59 11.20
CA ARG A 4 33.51 -26.79 10.70
C ARG A 4 32.49 -26.66 11.84
N GLU A 5 31.26 -26.36 11.45
CA GLU A 5 30.02 -26.31 12.24
C GLU A 5 29.73 -27.57 13.07
N PRO A 6 28.66 -27.52 13.89
CA PRO A 6 27.61 -28.50 13.62
C PRO A 6 26.17 -27.95 13.61
N VAL A 7 25.45 -28.41 12.58
CA VAL A 7 24.00 -28.50 12.41
C VAL A 7 23.33 -29.21 13.59
N ARG A 8 22.17 -28.72 14.04
CA ARG A 8 21.20 -29.51 14.82
C ARG A 8 19.83 -29.53 14.11
N ARG A 9 19.50 -30.69 13.56
CA ARG A 9 18.14 -31.15 13.25
C ARG A 9 17.72 -32.15 14.34
N VAL A 10 16.56 -31.94 14.93
CA VAL A 10 15.78 -32.92 15.72
C VAL A 10 14.32 -32.50 15.47
N GLY A 11 13.35 -33.33 15.11
CA GLY A 11 13.22 -34.77 15.02
C GLY A 11 11.71 -35.02 15.16
N VAL A 12 11.06 -35.50 14.10
CA VAL A 12 9.65 -35.88 14.09
C VAL A 12 9.48 -37.16 14.90
N ALA A 13 8.44 -37.24 15.74
CA ALA A 13 7.96 -38.51 16.29
C ALA A 13 6.42 -38.52 16.30
N ILE A 14 5.88 -39.40 15.45
CA ILE A 14 4.50 -39.88 15.45
C ILE A 14 4.50 -41.15 16.33
N CYS A 15 3.56 -41.28 17.25
CA CYS A 15 3.11 -42.59 17.74
C CYS A 15 1.61 -42.54 18.06
N ALA A 16 0.90 -43.52 17.50
CA ALA A 16 -0.50 -43.79 17.72
C ALA A 16 -0.67 -45.05 18.60
N VAL A 17 -1.93 -45.29 18.98
CA VAL A 17 -2.59 -46.58 19.33
C VAL A 17 -2.77 -46.92 20.83
N ALA A 18 -4.01 -46.65 21.27
CA ALA A 18 -5.02 -47.47 21.97
C ALA A 18 -4.65 -48.42 23.14
N ALA A 19 -5.46 -48.34 24.21
CA ALA A 19 -5.91 -49.47 25.02
C ALA A 19 -7.29 -49.18 25.66
N VAL A 20 -8.12 -50.23 25.76
CA VAL A 20 -9.55 -50.27 26.13
C VAL A 20 -9.73 -50.95 27.50
N ALA A 21 -10.79 -50.57 28.22
CA ALA A 21 -11.53 -51.22 29.34
C ALA A 21 -11.60 -50.30 30.59
N ALA A 22 -12.70 -50.15 31.34
CA ALA A 22 -13.84 -51.04 31.58
C ALA A 22 -15.13 -50.27 31.98
N CYS A 23 -16.24 -51.00 32.00
CA CYS A 23 -17.62 -50.61 32.30
C CYS A 23 -17.87 -50.06 33.72
N THR A 24 -18.80 -49.10 33.83
CA THR A 24 -19.95 -49.17 34.78
C THR A 24 -21.09 -48.27 34.29
N THR A 25 -22.28 -48.85 34.20
CA THR A 25 -23.56 -48.19 33.94
C THR A 25 -24.04 -47.45 35.19
N THR A 26 -24.42 -46.18 35.06
CA THR A 26 -25.43 -45.55 35.94
C THR A 26 -26.23 -44.54 35.13
N THR A 27 -27.54 -44.67 35.29
CA THR A 27 -28.63 -43.99 34.60
C THR A 27 -28.88 -42.60 35.18
N GLU A 28 -29.45 -41.74 34.34
CA GLU A 28 -30.20 -40.50 34.66
C GLU A 28 -29.43 -39.19 34.89
N GLY A 29 -29.77 -38.23 34.02
CA GLY A 29 -29.35 -36.84 34.05
C GLY A 29 -29.11 -36.35 32.63
N HIS A 30 -30.14 -35.85 31.97
CA HIS A 30 -30.00 -35.12 30.70
C HIS A 30 -29.35 -33.75 31.03
N PRO A 31 -28.09 -33.47 30.65
CA PRO A 31 -27.57 -32.14 30.77
C PRO A 31 -28.10 -31.32 29.58
N THR A 32 -28.89 -30.30 29.89
CA THR A 32 -29.13 -29.18 28.98
C THR A 32 -27.77 -28.68 28.48
N PRO A 33 -27.54 -28.54 27.16
CA PRO A 33 -26.33 -27.90 26.65
C PRO A 33 -26.28 -26.48 27.20
N LEU A 34 -25.29 -26.19 28.04
CA LEU A 34 -24.94 -24.82 28.39
C LEU A 34 -24.53 -24.11 27.10
N ASP A 35 -25.11 -22.92 26.91
CA ASP A 35 -24.88 -21.99 25.82
C ASP A 35 -23.42 -21.99 25.36
N GLN A 36 -23.19 -22.52 24.15
CA GLN A 36 -22.02 -22.11 23.39
C GLN A 36 -22.23 -20.63 23.04
N PRO A 37 -21.28 -19.72 23.36
CA PRO A 37 -21.34 -18.38 22.81
C PRO A 37 -21.39 -18.51 21.29
N PRO A 38 -22.23 -17.72 20.59
CA PRO A 38 -22.30 -17.80 19.14
C PRO A 38 -20.89 -17.59 18.60
N THR A 39 -20.38 -18.56 17.85
CA THR A 39 -19.25 -18.38 16.98
C THR A 39 -19.60 -17.19 16.11
N THR A 40 -18.97 -16.03 16.38
CA THR A 40 -19.06 -14.88 15.50
C THR A 40 -18.38 -15.33 14.22
N THR A 41 -19.17 -15.90 13.31
CA THR A 41 -18.82 -15.99 11.90
C THR A 41 -18.41 -14.58 11.53
N GLU A 42 -17.13 -14.41 11.28
CA GLU A 42 -16.52 -13.26 10.65
C GLU A 42 -17.39 -12.92 9.44
N SER A 43 -18.29 -11.97 9.67
CA SER A 43 -19.30 -11.55 8.71
C SER A 43 -18.51 -11.03 7.53
N GLY A 44 -18.52 -11.81 6.45
CA GLY A 44 -17.63 -11.64 5.32
C GLY A 44 -17.45 -10.19 4.96
N LEU A 45 -16.22 -9.70 5.09
CA LEU A 45 -15.83 -8.55 4.30
C LEU A 45 -16.18 -8.90 2.86
N PRO A 46 -16.96 -8.05 2.15
CA PRO A 46 -17.25 -8.31 0.76
C PRO A 46 -15.92 -8.51 0.03
N GLU A 47 -15.81 -9.60 -0.73
CA GLU A 47 -14.66 -9.80 -1.61
C GLU A 47 -14.44 -8.50 -2.39
N PRO A 48 -13.19 -7.99 -2.46
CA PRO A 48 -12.91 -6.77 -3.21
C PRO A 48 -13.42 -6.97 -4.63
N ARG A 49 -14.50 -6.26 -4.96
CA ARG A 49 -15.07 -6.31 -6.30
C ARG A 49 -14.04 -5.66 -7.22
N PRO A 50 -13.65 -6.32 -8.33
CA PRO A 50 -12.86 -5.68 -9.36
C PRO A 50 -13.55 -4.38 -9.74
N GLU A 51 -12.86 -3.27 -9.54
CA GLU A 51 -13.40 -1.97 -9.89
C GLU A 51 -13.79 -1.96 -11.37
N PRO A 52 -14.92 -1.32 -11.75
CA PRO A 52 -15.29 -1.21 -13.14
C PRO A 52 -14.10 -0.67 -13.96
N PRO A 53 -13.82 -1.22 -15.15
CA PRO A 53 -12.81 -0.65 -16.02
C PRO A 53 -13.18 0.80 -16.29
N LEU A 54 -12.31 1.72 -15.88
CA LEU A 54 -12.50 3.13 -16.15
C LEU A 54 -12.58 3.35 -17.65
N ARG A 55 -13.29 4.40 -18.05
CA ARG A 55 -13.26 4.85 -19.45
C ARG A 55 -11.79 5.00 -19.85
N PRO A 56 -11.35 4.36 -20.96
CA PRO A 56 -9.99 4.53 -21.45
C PRO A 56 -9.67 6.02 -21.62
N GLY A 57 -8.59 6.46 -20.97
CA GLY A 57 -7.82 7.66 -21.31
C GLY A 57 -8.50 9.02 -21.12
N ILE A 58 -8.40 9.58 -19.91
CA ILE A 58 -8.11 11.04 -19.81
C ILE A 58 -6.91 11.29 -18.88
N HIS A 59 -6.84 10.61 -17.73
CA HIS A 59 -5.75 10.81 -16.75
C HIS A 59 -5.16 9.46 -16.30
N PRO A 60 -3.82 9.35 -16.17
CA PRO A 60 -3.16 8.11 -15.80
C PRO A 60 -3.25 7.81 -14.30
N VAL A 61 -3.55 8.79 -13.44
CA VAL A 61 -3.78 8.60 -12.00
C VAL A 61 -5.28 8.61 -11.72
N VAL A 62 -5.73 7.72 -10.86
CA VAL A 62 -7.12 7.58 -10.40
C VAL A 62 -7.16 7.74 -8.89
N VAL A 63 -8.02 8.62 -8.39
CA VAL A 63 -8.34 8.73 -6.96
C VAL A 63 -9.63 7.96 -6.66
N HIS A 64 -9.53 6.90 -5.87
CA HIS A 64 -10.65 5.97 -5.66
C HIS A 64 -11.63 6.43 -4.57
N ASN A 65 -11.15 7.21 -3.61
CA ASN A 65 -11.89 7.51 -2.39
C ASN A 65 -11.77 8.99 -1.98
N CYS A 66 -11.73 9.90 -2.96
CA CYS A 66 -11.86 11.32 -2.65
C CYS A 66 -13.17 11.57 -1.90
N ASP A 67 -13.12 12.34 -0.80
CA ASP A 67 -14.29 12.64 0.03
C ASP A 67 -15.24 13.64 -0.65
N TYR A 68 -15.99 13.15 -1.63
CA TYR A 68 -17.02 13.91 -2.33
C TYR A 68 -18.20 14.26 -1.42
N ASP A 69 -18.47 13.46 -0.38
CA ASP A 69 -19.54 13.73 0.60
C ASP A 69 -19.20 14.93 1.49
N GLY A 70 -17.90 15.14 1.77
CA GLY A 70 -17.34 16.36 2.38
C GLY A 70 -17.32 17.58 1.45
N GLY A 71 -17.71 17.42 0.18
CA GLY A 71 -17.76 18.49 -0.81
C GLY A 71 -16.43 18.74 -1.52
N TYR A 72 -15.47 17.82 -1.42
CA TYR A 72 -14.21 17.90 -2.14
C TYR A 72 -14.32 17.32 -3.55
N GLU A 73 -13.41 17.72 -4.41
CA GLU A 73 -13.32 17.22 -5.78
C GLU A 73 -11.87 16.90 -6.14
N VAL A 74 -11.71 15.98 -7.08
CA VAL A 74 -10.39 15.68 -7.62
C VAL A 74 -10.03 16.75 -8.65
N THR A 75 -8.86 17.37 -8.48
CA THR A 75 -8.25 18.22 -9.49
C THR A 75 -7.21 17.42 -10.25
N GLU A 76 -7.31 17.39 -11.57
CA GLU A 76 -6.39 16.64 -12.42
C GLU A 76 -5.90 17.50 -13.58
N LYS A 77 -4.60 17.43 -13.84
CA LYS A 77 -3.96 18.02 -15.00
C LYS A 77 -3.12 16.97 -15.70
N ARG A 78 -3.18 16.97 -17.03
CA ARG A 78 -2.36 16.11 -17.89
C ARG A 78 -1.52 16.96 -18.82
N ASN A 79 -0.28 16.54 -19.01
CA ASN A 79 0.58 17.08 -20.06
C ASN A 79 0.69 16.06 -21.20
N PRO A 80 -0.02 16.26 -22.32
CA PRO A 80 0.03 15.32 -23.45
C PRO A 80 1.40 15.31 -24.15
N ASP A 81 2.22 16.35 -23.95
CA ASP A 81 3.54 16.49 -24.56
C ASP A 81 4.67 15.95 -23.65
N ALA A 82 4.33 15.56 -22.41
CA ALA A 82 5.24 14.87 -21.51
C ALA A 82 5.26 13.35 -21.77
N GLY A 83 6.12 12.63 -21.04
CA GLY A 83 6.11 11.18 -21.07
C GLY A 83 6.91 10.55 -22.21
N ALA A 84 7.74 11.27 -22.96
CA ALA A 84 8.45 10.64 -24.09
C ALA A 84 9.41 9.51 -23.66
N GLU A 85 10.06 9.67 -22.50
CA GLU A 85 11.08 8.73 -21.97
C GLU A 85 10.64 8.08 -20.65
N VAL A 86 9.95 8.84 -19.81
CA VAL A 86 9.52 8.48 -18.45
C VAL A 86 8.20 9.18 -18.18
N ASP A 87 7.28 8.49 -17.51
CA ASP A 87 6.07 9.12 -17.01
C ASP A 87 6.30 9.65 -15.59
N VAL A 88 6.04 10.94 -15.38
CA VAL A 88 6.20 11.57 -14.05
C VAL A 88 4.81 11.88 -13.51
N HIS A 89 4.44 11.25 -12.40
CA HIS A 89 3.12 11.39 -11.78
C HIS A 89 3.25 12.13 -10.45
N ASP A 90 2.67 13.33 -10.39
CA ASP A 90 2.53 14.11 -9.17
C ASP A 90 1.20 13.79 -8.51
N ILE A 91 1.24 13.22 -7.30
CA ILE A 91 0.08 12.86 -6.49
C ILE A 91 0.18 13.66 -5.20
N GLU A 92 -0.76 14.57 -5.03
CA GLU A 92 -0.86 15.44 -3.86
C GLU A 92 -2.16 15.16 -3.11
N VAL A 93 -2.11 15.17 -1.79
CA VAL A 93 -3.28 15.11 -0.94
C VAL A 93 -3.15 16.07 0.23
N TYR A 94 -4.25 16.69 0.66
CA TYR A 94 -4.17 17.46 1.91
C TYR A 94 -4.06 16.51 3.11
N GLN A 95 -4.96 15.54 3.21
CA GLN A 95 -4.99 14.58 4.30
C GLN A 95 -5.44 13.19 3.83
N THR A 96 -5.07 12.17 4.60
CA THR A 96 -5.53 10.78 4.39
C THR A 96 -6.51 10.31 5.47
N ARG A 97 -6.79 11.20 6.44
CA ARG A 97 -7.69 11.01 7.58
C ARG A 97 -8.14 12.35 8.14
N SER A 98 -9.35 12.41 8.68
CA SER A 98 -9.98 13.68 9.08
C SER A 98 -9.92 13.98 10.59
N ASP A 99 -9.32 13.13 11.42
CA ASP A 99 -9.20 13.30 12.87
C ASP A 99 -7.91 14.04 13.29
N HIS A 100 -7.60 15.12 12.57
CA HIS A 100 -6.50 16.03 12.90
C HIS A 100 -7.04 17.34 13.51
N SER A 101 -6.14 18.15 14.07
CA SER A 101 -6.41 19.49 14.57
C SER A 101 -5.11 20.29 14.60
N ILE A 102 -5.18 21.59 14.91
CA ILE A 102 -4.01 22.50 14.89
C ILE A 102 -2.79 21.98 15.68
N ASP A 103 -3.02 21.28 16.80
CA ASP A 103 -1.94 20.75 17.65
C ASP A 103 -1.84 19.21 17.57
N HIS A 104 -2.58 18.57 16.66
CA HIS A 104 -2.64 17.11 16.54
C HIS A 104 -2.70 16.68 15.08
N HIS A 105 -1.58 16.18 14.58
CA HIS A 105 -1.42 15.70 13.21
C HIS A 105 -1.06 14.21 13.24
N PRO A 106 -2.05 13.31 13.42
CA PRO A 106 -1.77 11.89 13.51
C PRO A 106 -1.30 11.36 12.16
N LEU A 107 -0.33 10.44 12.18
CA LEU A 107 0.11 9.75 10.97
C LEU A 107 -1.07 9.04 10.29
N GLY A 108 -1.30 9.40 9.04
CA GLY A 108 -2.21 8.72 8.13
C GLY A 108 -1.47 7.78 7.18
N ALA A 109 -2.22 7.16 6.27
CA ALA A 109 -1.66 6.27 5.27
C ALA A 109 -2.40 6.39 3.95
N ALA A 110 -1.65 6.33 2.85
CA ALA A 110 -2.19 6.28 1.50
C ALA A 110 -1.62 5.07 0.75
N ASP A 111 -2.47 4.32 0.06
CA ASP A 111 -2.07 3.22 -0.81
C ASP A 111 -2.03 3.70 -2.27
N VAL A 112 -0.92 3.44 -2.96
CA VAL A 112 -0.70 3.77 -4.37
C VAL A 112 -0.42 2.50 -5.15
N TYR A 113 -1.34 2.13 -6.03
CA TYR A 113 -1.20 0.97 -6.91
C TYR A 113 -0.58 1.41 -8.24
N VAL A 114 0.60 0.90 -8.55
CA VAL A 114 1.34 1.22 -9.77
C VAL A 114 1.22 0.05 -10.74
N HIS A 115 0.47 0.25 -11.82
CA HIS A 115 0.30 -0.78 -12.83
C HIS A 115 1.37 -0.72 -13.90
N ASN A 116 1.58 -1.84 -14.60
CA ASN A 116 2.60 -1.92 -15.64
C ASN A 116 2.25 -1.02 -16.83
N THR A 117 3.22 -0.17 -17.22
CA THR A 117 3.13 0.70 -18.40
C THR A 117 4.33 0.44 -19.32
N THR A 118 4.28 0.97 -20.54
CA THR A 118 5.38 0.80 -21.50
C THR A 118 6.64 1.54 -21.09
N ARG A 119 6.53 2.56 -20.22
CA ARG A 119 7.61 3.47 -19.82
C ARG A 119 7.91 3.35 -18.32
N PRO A 120 9.12 3.70 -17.88
CA PRO A 120 9.38 3.90 -16.45
C PRO A 120 8.47 4.97 -15.85
N GLN A 121 8.16 4.85 -14.56
CA GLN A 121 7.25 5.74 -13.84
C GLN A 121 7.95 6.37 -12.63
N VAL A 122 8.10 7.68 -12.61
CA VAL A 122 8.56 8.44 -11.44
C VAL A 122 7.35 8.86 -10.62
N LEU A 123 7.40 8.59 -9.33
CA LEU A 123 6.36 9.00 -8.39
C LEU A 123 6.81 10.24 -7.64
N VAL A 124 5.98 11.27 -7.64
CA VAL A 124 6.13 12.43 -6.77
C VAL A 124 4.92 12.43 -5.85
N LEU A 125 5.16 12.18 -4.57
CA LEU A 125 4.13 11.96 -3.56
C LEU A 125 4.23 13.07 -2.52
N SER A 126 3.13 13.80 -2.33
CA SER A 126 3.07 14.96 -1.47
C SER A 126 1.83 14.89 -0.58
N ALA A 127 2.00 15.10 0.73
CA ALA A 127 0.88 15.29 1.64
C ALA A 127 1.14 16.47 2.58
N TYR A 128 0.08 17.23 2.87
CA TYR A 128 0.14 18.30 3.88
C TYR A 128 0.19 17.70 5.30
N GLU A 129 -0.73 16.78 5.61
CA GLU A 129 -0.74 16.01 6.86
C GLU A 129 0.28 14.84 6.82
N PRO A 130 0.86 14.46 7.98
CA PRO A 130 1.81 13.35 8.05
C PRO A 130 1.25 12.07 7.43
N THR A 131 1.95 11.51 6.45
CA THR A 131 1.43 10.40 5.64
C THR A 131 2.49 9.34 5.36
N LEU A 132 2.14 8.08 5.63
CA LEU A 132 2.86 6.91 5.13
C LEU A 132 2.28 6.48 3.78
N TRP A 133 3.08 6.62 2.72
CA TRP A 133 2.75 6.14 1.39
C TRP A 133 3.11 4.65 1.26
N ARG A 134 2.15 3.81 0.89
CA ARG A 134 2.32 2.38 0.65
C ARG A 134 2.24 2.12 -0.84
N VAL A 135 3.38 1.87 -1.46
CA VAL A 135 3.46 1.63 -2.89
C VAL A 135 3.29 0.14 -3.17
N HIS A 136 2.33 -0.19 -4.03
CA HIS A 136 2.07 -1.55 -4.49
C HIS A 136 2.28 -1.59 -6.00
N SER A 137 3.31 -2.29 -6.47
CA SER A 137 3.62 -2.35 -7.91
C SER A 137 3.33 -3.72 -8.51
N ASP A 138 2.72 -3.75 -9.69
CA ASP A 138 2.62 -4.98 -10.49
C ASP A 138 4.02 -5.54 -10.81
N PRO A 139 4.17 -6.87 -10.98
CA PRO A 139 5.42 -7.45 -11.42
C PRO A 139 5.91 -6.85 -12.75
N GLY A 140 7.17 -6.38 -12.76
CA GLY A 140 7.83 -5.84 -13.95
C GLY A 140 7.61 -4.34 -14.19
N VAL A 141 6.85 -3.66 -13.33
CA VAL A 141 6.81 -2.19 -13.28
C VAL A 141 8.23 -1.66 -13.02
N ARG A 142 8.58 -0.55 -13.69
CA ARG A 142 9.87 0.13 -13.51
C ARG A 142 9.65 1.47 -12.83
N ILE A 143 9.97 1.56 -11.53
CA ILE A 143 9.95 2.80 -10.76
C ILE A 143 11.40 3.19 -10.48
N PRO A 144 12.03 4.09 -11.27
CA PRO A 144 13.43 4.44 -11.06
C PRO A 144 13.63 5.38 -9.85
N LEU A 145 12.58 6.09 -9.43
CA LEU A 145 12.66 7.11 -8.38
C LEU A 145 11.30 7.35 -7.73
N VAL A 146 11.29 7.48 -6.41
CA VAL A 146 10.18 8.03 -5.63
C VAL A 146 10.64 9.31 -4.94
N VAL A 147 9.90 10.39 -5.14
CA VAL A 147 10.13 11.70 -4.52
C VAL A 147 9.04 11.93 -3.49
N LEU A 148 9.42 12.03 -2.22
CA LEU A 148 8.55 12.49 -1.14
C LEU A 148 8.75 14.00 -0.98
N ASN A 149 7.74 14.77 -1.35
CA ASN A 149 7.86 16.21 -1.44
C ASN A 149 7.12 16.87 -0.28
N SER A 150 7.84 17.74 0.45
CA SER A 150 7.39 18.51 1.62
C SER A 150 6.80 17.67 2.76
N GLY A 151 6.56 18.28 3.91
CA GLY A 151 5.83 17.65 5.02
C GLY A 151 6.51 16.45 5.69
N GLU A 152 5.77 15.80 6.59
CA GLU A 152 6.18 14.58 7.29
C GLU A 152 5.71 13.35 6.50
N ASN A 153 6.36 13.10 5.38
CA ASN A 153 6.04 11.98 4.49
C ASN A 153 7.07 10.84 4.63
N ASP A 154 6.57 9.60 4.62
CA ASP A 154 7.40 8.39 4.58
C ASP A 154 6.85 7.41 3.53
N VAL A 155 7.64 6.42 3.11
CA VAL A 155 7.23 5.43 2.11
C VAL A 155 7.59 4.01 2.51
N SER A 156 6.72 3.07 2.12
CA SER A 156 6.93 1.63 2.26
C SER A 156 6.43 0.89 1.01
N GLY A 157 6.83 -0.38 0.86
CA GLY A 157 6.47 -1.20 -0.30
C GLY A 157 7.31 -0.93 -1.55
N VAL A 158 8.27 -0.01 -1.46
CA VAL A 158 9.28 0.25 -2.49
C VAL A 158 10.48 -0.69 -2.27
N PRO A 159 10.90 -1.48 -3.26
CA PRO A 159 12.12 -2.30 -3.21
C PRO A 159 13.39 -1.50 -2.86
N ASP A 160 14.35 -2.14 -2.16
CA ASP A 160 15.60 -1.50 -1.71
C ASP A 160 16.50 -0.97 -2.85
N ASP A 161 16.30 -1.43 -4.08
CA ASP A 161 17.03 -0.97 -5.27
C ASP A 161 16.41 0.28 -5.93
N ILE A 162 15.28 0.75 -5.41
CA ILE A 162 14.61 1.97 -5.88
C ILE A 162 14.99 3.12 -4.95
N GLU A 163 15.50 4.18 -5.54
CA GLU A 163 15.92 5.36 -4.80
C GLU A 163 14.69 6.15 -4.30
N VAL A 164 14.68 6.48 -3.02
CA VAL A 164 13.69 7.35 -2.39
C VAL A 164 14.36 8.65 -1.97
N VAL A 165 13.85 9.77 -2.48
CA VAL A 165 14.38 11.10 -2.18
C VAL A 165 13.34 11.96 -1.48
N THR A 166 13.84 12.81 -0.60
CA THR A 166 13.13 13.83 0.16
C THR A 166 13.85 15.16 -0.08
N GLU A 167 13.26 16.27 0.34
CA GLU A 167 13.95 17.57 0.34
C GLU A 167 15.30 17.52 1.08
N ASN A 168 15.38 16.73 2.15
CA ASN A 168 16.57 16.66 3.02
C ASN A 168 17.76 15.91 2.38
N ASN A 169 17.51 14.93 1.52
CA ASN A 169 18.56 14.12 0.89
C ASN A 169 18.71 14.35 -0.62
N TRP A 170 17.89 15.22 -1.22
CA TRP A 170 17.93 15.56 -2.65
C TRP A 170 19.33 15.95 -3.15
N SER A 171 20.06 16.74 -2.35
CA SER A 171 21.42 17.18 -2.68
C SER A 171 22.46 16.04 -2.62
N ALA A 172 22.16 14.97 -1.89
CA ALA A 172 23.02 13.81 -1.69
C ALA A 172 22.73 12.65 -2.65
N LEU A 173 21.77 12.81 -3.58
CA LEU A 173 21.43 11.80 -4.58
C LEU A 173 22.66 11.36 -5.38
N PRO A 174 23.11 10.09 -5.26
CA PRO A 174 24.36 9.64 -5.89
C PRO A 174 24.31 9.66 -7.42
N ASP A 175 23.18 9.23 -7.99
CA ASP A 175 22.95 9.27 -9.43
C ASP A 175 22.17 10.52 -9.83
N ARG A 176 22.89 11.51 -10.35
CA ARG A 176 22.29 12.76 -10.84
C ARG A 176 21.36 12.55 -12.04
N ARG A 177 21.44 11.43 -12.77
CA ARG A 177 20.50 11.11 -13.85
C ARG A 177 19.09 10.84 -13.31
N LEU A 178 18.96 10.35 -12.07
CA LEU A 178 17.66 10.19 -11.44
C LEU A 178 17.01 11.55 -11.14
N ALA A 179 17.79 12.54 -10.69
CA ALA A 179 17.30 13.92 -10.52
C ALA A 179 16.79 14.50 -11.84
N GLU A 180 17.49 14.26 -12.95
CA GLU A 180 17.05 14.70 -14.29
C GLU A 180 15.70 14.09 -14.70
N LEU A 181 15.33 12.90 -14.22
CA LEU A 181 14.01 12.30 -14.47
C LEU A 181 12.91 13.05 -13.71
N ALA A 182 13.15 13.43 -12.46
CA ALA A 182 12.19 14.18 -11.66
C ALA A 182 12.03 15.64 -12.12
N ASP A 183 13.02 16.21 -12.81
CA ASP A 183 12.94 17.53 -13.45
C ASP A 183 12.20 17.50 -14.80
N LYS A 184 11.84 16.32 -15.33
CA LYS A 184 11.03 16.22 -16.55
C LYS A 184 9.64 16.81 -16.30
N PRO A 185 8.98 17.36 -17.34
CA PRO A 185 7.60 17.81 -17.22
C PRO A 185 6.70 16.70 -16.67
N ARG A 186 5.84 17.04 -15.70
CA ARG A 186 4.84 16.12 -15.14
C ARG A 186 3.95 15.59 -16.25
N THR A 187 3.81 14.27 -16.36
CA THR A 187 2.81 13.62 -17.23
C THR A 187 1.42 13.84 -16.67
N SER A 188 1.28 13.74 -15.34
CA SER A 188 0.06 14.08 -14.62
C SER A 188 0.34 14.77 -13.30
N GLU A 189 -0.60 15.62 -12.90
CA GLU A 189 -0.70 16.20 -11.57
C GLU A 189 -2.12 15.88 -11.08
N THR A 190 -2.25 15.28 -9.90
CA THR A 190 -3.53 14.87 -9.33
C THR A 190 -3.58 15.29 -7.87
N TYR A 191 -4.68 15.93 -7.49
CA TYR A 191 -4.94 16.41 -6.14
C TYR A 191 -6.34 16.02 -5.68
N CYS A 192 -6.47 15.60 -4.43
CA CYS A 192 -7.73 15.61 -3.69
C CYS A 192 -7.46 16.09 -2.26
N TYR A 193 -8.45 16.72 -1.62
CA TYR A 193 -8.29 17.18 -0.25
C TYR A 193 -8.19 15.99 0.73
N ASP A 194 -9.18 15.11 0.77
CA ASP A 194 -9.19 13.92 1.64
C ASP A 194 -9.32 12.66 0.77
N ALA A 195 -8.22 11.90 0.67
CA ALA A 195 -8.14 10.65 -0.08
C ALA A 195 -7.00 9.78 0.47
N SER A 196 -7.09 8.47 0.27
CA SER A 196 -6.05 7.53 0.72
C SER A 196 -5.84 6.33 -0.21
N LEU A 197 -6.51 6.29 -1.36
CA LEU A 197 -6.40 5.20 -2.31
C LEU A 197 -6.26 5.72 -3.73
N PHE A 198 -5.12 5.42 -4.35
CA PHE A 198 -4.73 5.88 -5.67
C PHE A 198 -4.32 4.71 -6.56
N SER A 199 -4.55 4.80 -7.87
CA SER A 199 -3.91 3.91 -8.85
C SER A 199 -3.35 4.66 -10.05
N ILE A 200 -2.21 4.20 -10.55
CA ILE A 200 -1.59 4.66 -11.79
C ILE A 200 -1.81 3.59 -12.86
N ARG A 201 -2.49 3.98 -13.94
CA ARG A 201 -2.96 3.09 -15.01
C ARG A 201 -2.33 3.47 -16.35
N PRO A 202 -2.08 2.48 -17.24
CA PRO A 202 -1.59 2.70 -18.60
C PRO A 202 -2.58 3.43 -19.51
#